data_AF-A0A1W6MYY2-F1
#
_entry.id   AF-A0A1W6MYY2-F1
#
_cell.length_a   1.000
_cell.length_b   1.000
_cell.length_c   1.000
_cell.angle_alpha   90.00
_cell.angle_beta   90.00
_cell.angle_gamma   90.00
#
_symmetry.space_group_name_H-M   'P 1'
#
loop_
_entity.id
_entity.type
_entity.pdbx_description
1 polymer ?
#
loop_
_entity_poly.entity_id
_entity_poly.type
_entity_poly.pdbx_seq_one_letter_code
_entity_poly.pdbx_strand_id
1 'polypeptide(L)'
;MNLSFSAAPNKMTLFLSWGLRLVAAAAFLAAGGAKLAGVPMMVESFDHIGIGQWFRLVTGLIEVVGAIGLFFTATAAFSGLLLAVTMFFAALVHLFVIGGSPIPAVVLLAITASIAWLHR
;
A
#
# COMPACT_ATOMS: atom_id res chain seq x y z
N MET A 1 -42.48 6.09 -6.42
CA MET A 1 -41.79 5.24 -5.43
C MET A 1 -40.98 4.21 -6.24
N ASN A 2 -39.71 4.50 -6.50
CA ASN A 2 -38.82 3.59 -7.23
C ASN A 2 -37.81 3.04 -6.22
N LEU A 3 -38.02 1.80 -5.77
CA LEU A 3 -37.05 1.07 -4.96
C LEU A 3 -35.94 0.60 -5.92
N SER A 4 -34.86 1.38 -6.02
CA SER A 4 -33.64 0.93 -6.69
C SER A 4 -33.08 -0.26 -5.92
N PHE A 5 -33.25 -1.47 -6.46
CA PHE A 5 -32.58 -2.66 -5.95
C PHE A 5 -31.06 -2.41 -6.02
N SER A 6 -30.41 -2.38 -4.86
CA SER A 6 -28.95 -2.50 -4.78
C SER A 6 -28.59 -3.84 -5.40
N ALA A 7 -27.99 -3.83 -6.59
CA ALA A 7 -27.50 -5.05 -7.22
C ALA A 7 -26.52 -5.72 -6.24
N ALA A 8 -26.77 -6.99 -5.89
CA ALA A 8 -25.85 -7.74 -5.05
C ALA A 8 -24.45 -7.71 -5.70
N PRO A 9 -23.37 -7.49 -4.93
CA PRO A 9 -22.03 -7.38 -5.48
C PRO A 9 -21.71 -8.62 -6.32
N ASN A 10 -21.29 -8.41 -7.57
CA ASN A 10 -20.95 -9.50 -8.48
C ASN A 10 -19.82 -10.32 -7.83
N LYS A 11 -19.98 -11.64 -7.75
CA LYS A 11 -18.99 -12.57 -7.17
C LYS A 11 -17.58 -12.31 -7.71
N MET A 12 -17.46 -11.93 -8.98
CA MET A 12 -16.19 -11.56 -9.62
C MET A 12 -15.50 -10.36 -8.95
N THR A 13 -16.24 -9.32 -8.56
CA THR A 13 -15.68 -8.14 -7.89
C THR A 13 -15.18 -8.45 -6.48
N LEU A 14 -15.87 -9.38 -5.79
CA LEU A 14 -15.45 -9.86 -4.48
C LEU A 14 -14.13 -10.64 -4.56
N PHE A 15 -14.04 -11.60 -5.49
CA PHE A 15 -12.81 -12.38 -5.70
C PHE A 15 -11.64 -11.50 -6.13
N LEU A 16 -11.87 -10.57 -7.07
CA LEU A 16 -10.85 -9.62 -7.50
C LEU A 16 -10.36 -8.76 -6.34
N SER A 17 -11.28 -8.22 -5.54
CA SER A 17 -10.92 -7.39 -4.40
C SER A 17 -10.09 -8.15 -3.37
N TRP A 18 -10.48 -9.38 -3.02
CA TRP A 18 -9.68 -10.21 -2.11
C TRP A 18 -8.30 -10.55 -2.68
N GLY A 19 -8.22 -10.87 -3.98
CA GLY A 19 -6.93 -11.09 -4.65
C GLY A 19 -6.01 -9.88 -4.53
N LEU A 20 -6.50 -8.68 -4.87
CA LEU A 20 -5.73 -7.44 -4.76
C LEU A 20 -5.30 -7.16 -3.31
N ARG A 21 -6.20 -7.35 -2.34
CA ARG A 21 -5.94 -7.14 -0.91
C ARG A 21 -4.86 -8.09 -0.39
N LEU A 22 -4.91 -9.36 -0.75
CA LEU A 22 -3.91 -10.36 -0.33
C LEU A 22 -2.53 -10.06 -0.94
N VAL A 23 -2.47 -9.74 -2.23
CA VAL A 23 -1.23 -9.39 -2.91
C VAL A 23 -0.62 -8.12 -2.31
N ALA A 24 -1.42 -7.06 -2.14
CA ALA A 24 -0.95 -5.83 -1.51
C ALA A 24 -0.50 -6.09 -0.06
N ALA A 25 -1.32 -6.77 0.76
CA ALA A 25 -1.00 -7.02 2.16
C ALA A 25 0.32 -7.80 2.30
N ALA A 26 0.53 -8.86 1.51
CA ALA A 26 1.79 -9.60 1.51
C ALA A 26 2.98 -8.71 1.14
N ALA A 27 2.87 -7.91 0.07
CA ALA A 27 3.94 -7.02 -0.37
C ALA A 27 4.29 -5.96 0.68
N PHE A 28 3.28 -5.32 1.29
CA PHE A 28 3.49 -4.29 2.31
C PHE A 28 3.93 -4.84 3.66
N LEU A 29 3.47 -6.03 4.06
CA LEU A 29 3.99 -6.69 5.26
C LEU A 29 5.46 -7.06 5.08
N ALA A 30 5.85 -7.55 3.90
CA ALA A 30 7.25 -7.85 3.60
C ALA A 30 8.09 -6.57 3.54
N ALA A 31 7.66 -5.55 2.79
CA ALA A 31 8.39 -4.29 2.64
C ALA A 31 8.47 -3.50 3.95
N GLY A 32 7.34 -3.33 4.65
CA GLY A 32 7.26 -2.64 5.93
C GLY A 32 7.95 -3.41 7.05
N GLY A 33 7.79 -4.74 7.07
CA GLY A 33 8.52 -5.62 7.98
C GLY A 33 10.03 -5.54 7.78
N ALA A 34 10.52 -5.55 6.53
CA ALA A 34 11.94 -5.36 6.22
C ALA A 34 12.44 -3.98 6.67
N LYS A 35 11.63 -2.92 6.50
CA LYS A 35 11.93 -1.60 7.03
C LYS A 35 12.03 -1.66 8.55
N LEU A 36 11.07 -2.22 9.28
CA LEU A 36 11.10 -2.27 10.75
C LEU A 36 12.22 -3.15 11.30
N ALA A 37 12.51 -4.27 10.64
CA ALA A 37 13.59 -5.19 11.00
C ALA A 37 14.99 -4.63 10.74
N GLY A 38 15.11 -3.48 10.07
CA GLY A 38 16.41 -2.86 9.78
C GLY A 38 17.23 -3.66 8.78
N VAL A 39 16.58 -4.28 7.78
CA VAL A 39 17.28 -4.97 6.69
C VAL A 39 18.27 -3.99 6.03
N PRO A 40 19.56 -4.36 5.84
CA PRO A 40 20.59 -3.42 5.40
C PRO A 40 20.23 -2.59 4.17
N MET A 41 19.65 -3.24 3.15
CA MET A 41 19.17 -2.56 1.94
C MET A 41 18.13 -1.46 2.22
N MET A 42 17.22 -1.68 3.19
CA MET A 42 16.21 -0.69 3.57
C MET A 42 16.83 0.45 4.39
N VAL A 43 17.81 0.15 5.25
CA VAL A 43 18.54 1.15 6.03
C VAL A 43 19.30 2.09 5.09
N GLU A 44 20.07 1.52 4.17
CA GLU A 44 20.85 2.26 3.16
C GLU A 44 19.96 3.12 2.26
N SER A 45 18.84 2.58 1.77
CA SER A 45 17.89 3.36 0.95
C SER A 45 17.38 4.59 1.68
N PHE A 46 17.08 4.49 2.99
CA PHE A 46 16.61 5.62 3.78
C PHE A 46 17.73 6.55 4.24
N ASP A 47 18.96 6.07 4.35
CA ASP A 47 20.14 6.93 4.55
C ASP A 47 20.38 7.83 3.34
N HIS A 48 20.21 7.30 2.12
CA HIS A 48 20.27 8.12 0.90
C HIS A 48 19.20 9.21 0.84
N ILE A 49 18.03 8.99 1.46
CA ILE A 49 16.99 10.03 1.58
C ILE A 49 17.45 11.19 2.49
N GLY A 50 18.30 10.92 3.47
CA GLY A 50 18.94 11.95 4.31
C GLY A 50 18.06 12.58 5.40
N ILE A 51 16.80 12.13 5.58
CA ILE A 51 15.87 12.63 6.61
C ILE A 51 16.10 11.95 7.97
N GLY A 52 16.86 10.84 7.98
CA GLY A 52 17.21 10.07 9.16
C GLY A 52 16.36 8.81 9.34
N GLN A 53 16.87 7.88 10.16
CA GLN A 53 16.33 6.51 10.30
C GLN A 53 14.95 6.44 10.95
N TRP A 54 14.50 7.48 11.67
CA TRP A 54 13.14 7.53 12.20
C TRP A 54 12.08 7.52 11.08
N PHE A 55 12.39 8.12 9.92
CA PHE A 55 11.49 8.17 8.77
C PHE A 55 11.28 6.76 8.18
N ARG A 56 12.32 5.92 8.19
CA ARG A 56 12.22 4.49 7.86
C ARG A 56 11.23 3.77 8.77
N LEU A 57 11.36 3.99 10.08
CA LEU A 57 10.50 3.33 11.07
C LEU A 57 9.04 3.76 10.92
N VAL A 58 8.78 5.06 10.74
CA VAL A 58 7.42 5.58 10.50
C VAL A 58 6.84 5.02 9.21
N THR A 59 7.60 5.01 8.12
CA THR A 59 7.14 4.45 6.84
C THR A 59 6.85 2.96 6.95
N GLY A 60 7.74 2.18 7.59
CA GLY A 60 7.53 0.76 7.81
C GLY A 60 6.29 0.47 8.69
N LEU A 61 6.04 1.28 9.72
CA LEU A 61 4.85 1.17 10.54
C LEU A 61 3.57 1.46 9.75
N ILE A 62 3.57 2.52 8.94
CA ILE A 62 2.44 2.86 8.06
C ILE A 62 2.13 1.72 7.09
N GLU A 63 3.16 1.14 6.46
CA GLU A 63 3.00 0.02 5.53
C GLU A 63 2.40 -1.21 6.22
N VAL A 64 2.91 -1.58 7.41
CA VAL A 64 2.40 -2.74 8.16
C VAL A 64 0.97 -2.52 8.65
N VAL A 65 0.68 -1.36 9.25
CA VAL A 65 -0.67 -1.04 9.75
C VAL A 65 -1.66 -0.96 8.60
N GLY A 66 -1.27 -0.32 7.49
CA GLY A 66 -2.07 -0.26 6.28
C GLY A 66 -2.37 -1.66 5.74
N ALA A 67 -1.35 -2.53 5.65
CA ALA A 67 -1.50 -3.91 5.18
C ALA A 67 -2.44 -4.74 6.07
N ILE A 68 -2.35 -4.60 7.40
CA ILE A 68 -3.26 -5.27 8.33
C ILE A 68 -4.68 -4.75 8.14
N GLY A 69 -4.85 -3.44 7.99
CA GLY A 69 -6.16 -2.84 7.73
C GLY A 69 -6.80 -3.28 6.41
N LEU A 70 -6.01 -3.75 5.43
CA LEU A 70 -6.56 -4.35 4.21
C LEU A 70 -7.32 -5.65 4.48
N PHE A 71 -7.18 -6.35 5.61
CA PHE A 71 -7.94 -7.59 5.88
C PHE A 71 -9.39 -7.35 6.29
N PHE A 72 -9.72 -6.16 6.80
CA PHE A 72 -11.07 -5.82 7.21
C PHE A 72 -11.76 -4.98 6.13
N THR A 73 -12.95 -5.40 5.70
CA THR A 73 -13.71 -4.69 4.65
C THR A 73 -14.07 -3.27 5.08
N ALA A 74 -14.37 -3.07 6.36
CA ALA A 74 -14.69 -1.76 6.93
C ALA A 74 -13.55 -0.73 6.83
N THR A 75 -12.29 -1.18 6.79
CA THR A 75 -11.10 -0.30 6.69
C THR A 75 -10.42 -0.37 5.33
N ALA A 76 -10.84 -1.26 4.43
CA ALA A 76 -10.15 -1.52 3.17
C ALA A 76 -9.99 -0.25 2.30
N ALA A 77 -11.00 0.62 2.26
CA ALA A 77 -10.92 1.87 1.52
C ALA A 77 -9.85 2.82 2.07
N PHE A 78 -9.86 3.03 3.39
CA PHE A 78 -8.91 3.89 4.08
C PHE A 78 -7.49 3.35 4.01
N SER A 79 -7.32 2.04 4.26
CA SER A 79 -6.03 1.37 4.14
C SER A 79 -5.48 1.41 2.72
N GLY A 80 -6.32 1.20 1.71
CA GLY A 80 -5.93 1.34 0.31
C GLY A 80 -5.45 2.76 -0.02
N LEU A 81 -6.18 3.78 0.46
CA LEU A 81 -5.79 5.17 0.24
C LEU A 81 -4.47 5.54 0.94
N LEU A 82 -4.32 5.16 2.20
CA LEU A 82 -3.10 5.40 2.98
C LEU A 82 -1.87 4.81 2.29
N LEU A 83 -1.97 3.56 1.85
CA LEU A 83 -0.89 2.87 1.15
C LEU A 83 -0.65 3.47 -0.25
N ALA A 84 -1.70 3.87 -0.97
CA ALA A 84 -1.55 4.52 -2.28
C ALA A 84 -0.81 5.85 -2.18
N VAL A 85 -1.15 6.67 -1.17
CA VAL A 85 -0.43 7.93 -0.89
C VAL A 85 1.03 7.66 -0.53
N THR A 86 1.29 6.65 0.30
CA THR A 86 2.66 6.23 0.66
C THR A 86 3.45 5.83 -0.59
N MET A 87 2.86 5.05 -1.50
CA MET A 87 3.51 4.64 -2.75
C MET A 87 3.69 5.77 -3.75
N PHE A 88 2.80 6.76 -3.75
CA PHE A 88 2.98 7.97 -4.56
C PHE A 88 4.26 8.70 -4.16
N PHE A 89 4.46 8.95 -2.87
CA PHE A 89 5.70 9.56 -2.38
C PHE A 89 6.91 8.65 -2.59
N ALA A 90 6.78 7.34 -2.39
CA ALA A 90 7.87 6.39 -2.66
C ALA A 90 8.32 6.41 -4.13
N ALA A 91 7.38 6.50 -5.07
CA ALA A 91 7.69 6.62 -6.50
C ALA A 91 8.45 7.92 -6.80
N LEU A 92 8.04 9.05 -6.20
CA LEU A 92 8.78 10.32 -6.32
C LEU A 92 10.20 10.21 -5.75
N VAL A 93 10.37 9.57 -4.58
CA VAL A 93 11.69 9.36 -3.97
C VAL A 93 12.59 8.50 -4.88
N HIS A 94 12.06 7.45 -5.50
CA HIS A 94 12.81 6.66 -6.48
C HIS A 94 13.19 7.46 -7.72
N LEU A 95 12.29 8.30 -8.23
CA LEU A 95 12.56 9.09 -9.44
C LEU A 95 13.55 10.24 -9.20
N PHE A 96 13.54 10.86 -8.03
CA PHE A 96 14.24 12.12 -7.79
C PHE A 96 15.36 12.06 -6.74
N VAL A 97 15.40 11.04 -5.89
CA VAL A 97 16.33 11.03 -4.73
C VAL A 97 17.25 9.81 -4.76
N ILE A 98 16.70 8.60 -4.64
CA ILE A 98 17.51 7.38 -4.46
C ILE A 98 17.80 6.65 -5.77
N GLY A 99 17.12 7.03 -6.86
CA GLY A 99 17.23 6.34 -8.15
C GLY A 99 16.61 4.94 -8.12
N GLY A 100 17.04 4.11 -9.08
CA GLY A 100 16.53 2.77 -9.27
C GLY A 100 15.18 2.73 -9.98
N SER A 101 14.47 1.61 -9.86
CA SER A 101 13.22 1.40 -10.57
C SER A 101 12.02 1.80 -9.70
N PRO A 102 11.17 2.76 -10.12
CA PRO A 102 9.93 3.09 -9.43
C PRO A 102 8.82 2.06 -9.71
N ILE A 103 9.07 1.05 -10.54
CA ILE A 103 8.06 0.07 -10.97
C ILE A 103 7.36 -0.61 -9.78
N PRO A 104 8.05 -1.08 -8.73
CA PRO A 104 7.37 -1.70 -7.59
C PRO A 104 6.40 -0.73 -6.89
N ALA A 105 6.81 0.53 -6.70
CA ALA A 105 5.97 1.55 -6.08
C ALA A 105 4.75 1.89 -6.96
N VAL A 106 4.94 2.02 -8.28
CA VAL A 106 3.84 2.30 -9.22
C VAL A 106 2.83 1.15 -9.29
N VAL A 107 3.30 -0.09 -9.31
CA VAL A 107 2.42 -1.28 -9.31
C VAL A 107 1.61 -1.35 -8.02
N LEU A 108 2.27 -1.18 -6.86
CA LEU A 108 1.58 -1.20 -5.57
C LEU A 108 0.61 -0.01 -5.41
N LEU A 109 0.95 1.16 -5.95
CA LEU A 109 0.04 2.31 -6.03
C LEU A 109 -1.22 1.94 -6.82
N ALA A 110 -1.07 1.38 -8.02
CA ALA A 110 -2.22 0.99 -8.84
C ALA A 110 -3.13 -0.03 -8.14
N ILE A 111 -2.53 -1.03 -7.47
CA ILE A 111 -3.27 -2.05 -6.71
C ILE A 111 -4.03 -1.39 -5.54
N THR A 112 -3.35 -0.58 -4.73
CA THR A 112 -3.95 0.01 -3.51
C THR A 112 -4.98 1.09 -3.83
N ALA A 113 -4.76 1.88 -4.87
CA ALA A 113 -5.76 2.81 -5.40
C ALA A 113 -7.00 2.05 -5.94
N SER A 114 -6.81 0.91 -6.60
CA SER A 114 -7.92 0.06 -7.05
C SER A 114 -8.72 -0.50 -5.87
N ILE A 115 -8.05 -0.93 -4.79
CA ILE A 115 -8.73 -1.37 -3.57
C ILE A 115 -9.53 -0.21 -2.96
N ALA A 116 -8.92 0.98 -2.83
CA ALA A 116 -9.59 2.15 -2.30
C ALA A 116 -10.85 2.51 -3.09
N TRP A 117 -10.75 2.46 -4.42
CA TRP A 117 -11.86 2.76 -5.32
C TRP A 117 -13.00 1.73 -5.23
N LEU A 118 -12.69 0.45 -5.07
CA LEU A 118 -13.68 -0.63 -4.98
C LEU A 118 -14.49 -0.63 -3.67
N HIS A 119 -13.98 0.03 -2.63
CA HIS A 119 -14.60 0.07 -1.29
C HIS A 119 -15.06 1.49 -0.87
N ARG A 120 -15.12 2.45 -1.81
CA ARG A 120 -15.67 3.79 -1.58
C ARG A 120 -17.20 3.77 -1.45
#